data_AF-A0A7R9SSF9-F1
#
_entry.id   AF-A0A7R9SSF9-F1
#
_cell.length_a   1.000
_cell.length_b   1.000
_cell.length_c   1.000
_cell.angle_alpha   90.00
_cell.angle_beta   90.00
_cell.angle_gamma   90.00
#
_symmetry.space_group_name_H-M   'P 1'
#
loop_
_entity.id
_entity.type
_entity.pdbx_description
1 polymer ?
#
loop_
_entity_poly.entity_id
_entity_poly.type
_entity_poly.pdbx_seq_one_letter_code
_entity_poly.pdbx_strand_id
1 'polypeptide(L)'
;LYQFTLTVSLVIGVIGLPGIEYPLICHLPPVVSDNNMHCKAFFQTFTFNYAEGKCVNFIYGGCGGTANLFETYEECLQACAKTTD
;
A
#
# COMPACT_ATOMS: atom_id res chain seq x y z
N LEU A 1 -10.87 9.77 38.35
CA LEU A 1 -9.99 8.57 38.38
C LEU A 1 -10.61 7.34 37.71
N TYR A 2 -11.94 7.27 37.57
CA TYR A 2 -12.66 6.27 36.76
C TYR A 2 -13.02 6.81 35.35
N GLN A 3 -12.10 7.53 34.73
CA GLN A 3 -12.28 8.04 33.35
C GLN A 3 -10.97 8.04 32.56
N PHE A 4 -9.85 7.70 33.22
CA PHE A 4 -8.56 7.44 32.60
C PHE A 4 -8.27 5.94 32.42
N THR A 5 -9.11 5.06 32.96
CA THR A 5 -8.89 3.60 32.95
C THR A 5 -9.67 2.84 31.87
N LEU A 6 -10.69 3.44 31.24
CA LEU A 6 -11.50 2.77 30.20
C LEU A 6 -10.93 2.92 28.78
N THR A 7 -10.00 3.85 28.54
CA THR A 7 -9.35 4.01 27.23
C THR A 7 -8.10 3.14 27.07
N VAL A 8 -7.65 2.43 28.12
CA VAL A 8 -6.38 1.68 28.15
C VAL A 8 -6.61 0.16 28.03
N SER A 9 -7.67 -0.30 27.34
CA SER A 9 -7.92 -1.74 27.13
C SER A 9 -8.08 -2.18 25.67
N LEU A 10 -7.70 -1.35 24.69
CA LEU A 10 -7.62 -1.75 23.27
C LEU A 10 -6.35 -1.23 22.56
N VAL A 11 -5.23 -1.10 23.28
CA VAL A 11 -3.91 -0.87 22.67
C VAL A 11 -3.12 -2.18 22.61
N ILE A 12 -3.73 -3.22 22.02
CA ILE A 12 -2.94 -4.29 21.40
C ILE A 12 -2.58 -3.77 20.00
N GLY A 13 -1.43 -3.09 19.88
CA GLY A 13 -0.85 -2.70 18.60
C GLY A 13 -1.26 -1.32 18.06
N VAL A 14 -0.80 -0.24 18.70
CA VAL A 14 -0.80 1.11 18.09
C VAL A 14 0.29 1.23 17.02
N ILE A 15 0.06 0.67 15.82
CA ILE A 15 0.80 1.04 14.60
C ILE A 15 -0.18 1.38 13.46
N GLY A 16 -1.30 2.01 13.80
CA GLY A 16 -2.21 2.61 12.83
C GLY A 16 -2.54 4.01 13.31
N LEU A 17 -1.99 5.02 12.63
CA LEU A 17 -2.37 6.41 12.89
C LEU A 17 -3.89 6.54 12.62
N PRO A 18 -4.69 7.02 13.59
CA PRO A 18 -6.11 7.26 13.36
C PRO A 18 -6.25 8.34 12.28
N GLY A 19 -6.70 7.97 11.07
CA GLY A 19 -6.94 8.90 9.97
C GLY A 19 -6.22 8.60 8.65
N ILE A 20 -5.49 7.49 8.54
CA ILE A 20 -4.88 7.07 7.27
C ILE A 20 -5.72 5.93 6.66
N GLU A 21 -6.76 6.29 5.90
CA GLU A 21 -7.52 5.34 5.09
C GLU A 21 -7.08 5.46 3.63
N TYR A 22 -6.35 4.45 3.14
CA TYR A 22 -5.93 4.42 1.74
C TYR A 22 -7.01 3.81 0.85
N PRO A 23 -7.13 4.25 -0.42
CA PRO A 23 -7.97 3.57 -1.41
C PRO A 23 -7.65 2.07 -1.51
N LEU A 24 -8.64 1.23 -1.84
CA LEU A 24 -8.47 -0.24 -1.92
C LEU A 24 -7.32 -0.64 -2.87
N ILE A 25 -7.15 0.09 -3.98
CA ILE A 25 -6.05 -0.08 -4.94
C ILE A 25 -4.68 -0.04 -4.25
N CYS A 26 -4.50 0.79 -3.22
CA CYS A 26 -3.23 0.97 -2.50
C CYS A 26 -2.94 -0.17 -1.51
N HIS A 27 -3.93 -1.02 -1.22
CA HIS A 27 -3.79 -2.21 -0.39
C HIS A 27 -3.56 -3.49 -1.21
N LEU A 28 -3.70 -3.43 -2.54
CA LEU A 28 -3.46 -4.59 -3.40
C LEU A 28 -1.96 -4.91 -3.47
N PRO A 29 -1.58 -6.18 -3.61
CA PRO A 29 -0.20 -6.51 -3.95
C PRO A 29 0.12 -5.97 -5.36
N PRO A 30 1.37 -5.59 -5.68
CA PRO A 30 1.73 -5.10 -7.02
C PRO A 30 1.48 -6.13 -8.13
N VAL A 31 1.59 -7.42 -7.80
CA VAL A 31 1.32 -8.54 -8.72
C VAL A 31 0.50 -9.63 -8.04
N VAL A 32 -0.35 -10.32 -8.80
CA VAL A 32 -0.97 -11.56 -8.36
C VAL A 32 0.04 -12.70 -8.42
N SER A 33 0.20 -13.39 -7.30
CA SER A 33 1.00 -14.61 -7.22
C SER A 33 0.15 -15.78 -7.76
N ASP A 34 0.29 -16.09 -9.04
CA ASP A 34 -0.20 -17.36 -9.62
C ASP A 34 0.99 -18.30 -9.88
N ASN A 35 0.83 -19.58 -9.52
CA ASN A 35 1.90 -20.57 -9.36
C ASN A 35 2.62 -20.99 -10.66
N ASN A 36 2.38 -20.30 -11.78
CA ASN A 36 2.95 -20.60 -13.09
C ASN A 36 3.23 -19.33 -13.93
N MET A 37 3.16 -18.13 -13.33
CA MET A 37 3.31 -16.88 -14.08
C MET A 37 4.79 -16.55 -14.33
N HIS A 38 5.27 -16.79 -15.56
CA HIS A 38 6.69 -16.62 -15.95
C HIS A 38 6.93 -15.50 -16.96
N CYS A 39 6.37 -14.30 -16.75
CA CYS A 39 6.78 -13.16 -17.56
C CYS A 39 8.13 -12.62 -17.07
N LYS A 40 9.03 -12.37 -18.03
CA LYS A 40 10.45 -12.02 -17.78
C LYS A 40 10.84 -10.67 -18.39
N ALA A 41 9.86 -9.79 -18.63
CA ALA A 41 10.16 -8.43 -19.01
C ALA A 41 10.76 -7.66 -17.82
N PHE A 42 11.35 -6.50 -18.11
CA PHE A 42 11.95 -5.64 -17.10
C PHE A 42 11.37 -4.24 -17.23
N PHE A 43 10.17 -4.03 -16.69
CA PHE A 43 9.53 -2.72 -16.66
C PHE A 43 9.79 -2.06 -15.31
N GLN A 44 10.44 -0.90 -15.32
CA GLN A 44 10.53 -0.05 -14.14
C GLN A 44 9.18 0.62 -13.91
N THR A 45 8.61 0.40 -12.74
CA THR A 45 7.27 0.86 -12.34
C THR A 45 7.30 1.26 -10.86
N PHE A 46 6.17 1.73 -10.34
CA PHE A 46 6.01 2.11 -8.94
C PHE A 46 4.81 1.40 -8.33
N THR A 47 4.87 1.12 -7.03
CA THR A 47 3.77 0.53 -6.27
C THR A 47 3.66 1.23 -4.92
N PHE A 48 2.46 1.29 -4.34
CA PHE A 48 2.27 1.83 -3.00
C PHE A 48 2.49 0.73 -1.96
N ASN A 49 3.44 0.95 -1.06
CA ASN A 49 3.64 0.11 0.11
C ASN A 49 2.85 0.70 1.28
N TYR A 50 1.68 0.15 1.57
CA TYR A 50 0.80 0.62 2.65
C TYR A 50 1.41 0.42 4.05
N ALA A 51 2.29 -0.57 4.23
CA ALA A 51 2.98 -0.79 5.49
C ALA A 51 4.06 0.28 5.76
N GLU A 52 4.68 0.79 4.70
CA GLU A 52 5.64 1.90 4.77
C GLU A 52 5.01 3.28 4.54
N GLY A 53 3.74 3.33 4.12
CA GLY A 53 3.01 4.55 3.79
C GLY A 53 3.62 5.36 2.65
N LYS A 54 4.27 4.71 1.67
CA LYS A 54 4.96 5.42 0.58
C LYS A 54 4.98 4.63 -0.73
N CYS A 55 5.16 5.36 -1.83
CA CYS A 55 5.44 4.80 -3.13
C CYS A 55 6.89 4.29 -3.21
N VAL A 56 7.08 3.11 -3.80
CA VAL A 56 8.39 2.48 -3.96
C VAL A 56 8.58 1.96 -5.38
N ASN A 57 9.85 1.85 -5.82
CA ASN A 57 10.18 1.24 -7.11
C ASN A 57 9.80 -0.24 -7.14
N PHE A 58 9.29 -0.70 -8.27
CA PHE A 58 8.97 -2.09 -8.53
C PHE A 58 9.37 -2.50 -9.94
N ILE A 59 9.90 -3.71 -10.10
CA ILE A 59 10.22 -4.29 -11.41
C ILE A 59 9.07 -5.21 -11.81
N TYR A 60 8.30 -4.80 -12.81
CA TYR A 60 7.18 -5.55 -13.31
C TYR A 60 7.61 -6.49 -14.44
N GLY A 61 7.30 -7.79 -14.27
CA GLY A 61 7.64 -8.84 -15.22
C GLY A 61 6.83 -8.83 -16.52
N GLY A 62 5.75 -8.04 -16.61
CA GLY A 62 4.93 -7.88 -17.82
C GLY A 62 3.60 -8.64 -17.81
N CYS A 63 3.28 -9.41 -16.77
CA CYS A 63 1.95 -9.99 -16.58
C CYS A 63 1.61 -10.18 -15.10
N GLY A 64 0.33 -10.32 -14.81
CA GLY A 64 -0.17 -10.49 -13.43
C GLY A 64 -0.11 -9.22 -12.59
N GLY A 65 0.10 -8.03 -13.18
CA GLY A 65 0.03 -6.77 -12.46
C GLY A 65 -1.38 -6.52 -11.91
N THR A 66 -1.47 -5.90 -10.75
CA THR A 66 -2.75 -5.38 -10.23
C THR A 66 -2.86 -3.88 -10.54
N ALA A 67 -3.93 -3.25 -10.06
CA ALA A 67 -4.05 -1.81 -10.14
C ALA A 67 -3.05 -1.05 -9.21
N ASN A 68 -2.38 -1.71 -8.25
CA ASN A 68 -1.30 -1.10 -7.45
C ASN A 68 0.04 -1.08 -8.21
N LEU A 69 0.01 -0.66 -9.46
CA LEU A 69 1.16 -0.60 -10.34
C LEU A 69 1.04 0.64 -11.23
N PHE A 70 1.97 1.57 -11.06
CA PHE A 70 1.95 2.89 -11.68
C PHE A 70 3.20 3.08 -12.55
N GLU A 71 3.09 3.85 -13.63
CA GLU A 71 4.22 4.10 -14.54
C GLU A 71 5.19 5.12 -13.95
N THR A 72 4.65 6.08 -13.20
CA THR A 72 5.44 7.15 -12.56
C THR A 72 5.24 7.20 -11.05
N TYR A 73 6.21 7.80 -10.36
CA TYR A 73 6.15 8.00 -8.92
C TYR A 73 5.00 8.95 -8.54
N GLU A 74 4.78 9.99 -9.35
CA GLU A 74 3.76 11.00 -9.17
C GLU A 74 2.35 10.41 -9.25
N GLU A 75 2.09 9.52 -10.21
CA GLU A 75 0.81 8.81 -10.30
C GLU A 75 0.50 7.99 -9.05
N CYS A 76 1.51 7.28 -8.53
CA CYS A 76 1.37 6.53 -7.30
C CYS A 76 1.05 7.45 -6.10
N LEU A 77 1.75 8.59 -5.98
CA LEU A 77 1.49 9.54 -4.91
C LEU A 77 0.09 10.15 -5.00
N GLN A 78 -0.34 10.52 -6.21
CA GLN A 78 -1.68 11.08 -6.42
C GLN A 78 -2.78 10.08 -6.08
N ALA A 79 -2.55 8.80 -6.37
CA ALA A 79 -3.49 7.72 -6.07
C ALA A 79 -3.53 7.38 -4.57
N CYS A 80 -2.37 7.31 -3.91
CA CYS A 80 -2.25 6.65 -2.61
C CYS A 80 -1.67 7.49 -1.48
N ALA A 81 -1.02 8.62 -1.74
CA ALA A 81 -0.36 9.43 -0.70
C ALA A 81 -1.20 10.65 -0.26
N LYS A 82 -2.52 10.66 -0.49
CA LYS A 82 -3.39 11.70 0.07
C LYS A 82 -3.59 11.46 1.56
N THR A 83 -2.99 12.33 2.38
CA THR A 83 -3.41 12.53 3.77
C THR A 83 -4.75 13.22 3.76
N THR A 84 -5.81 12.57 4.24
CA THR A 84 -7.05 13.28 4.61
C THR A 84 -6.74 14.18 5.80
N ASP A 85 -6.93 15.49 5.64
CA ASP A 85 -6.89 16.50 6.70
C ASP A 85 -7.95 16.24 7.80
#